data_AF-A0A7C5VHP5-F1
#
_entry.id   AF-A0A7C5VHP5-F1
#
_cell.length_a   1.000
_cell.length_b   1.000
_cell.length_c   1.000
_cell.angle_alpha   90.00
_cell.angle_beta   90.00
_cell.angle_gamma   90.00
#
_symmetry.space_group_name_H-M   'P 1'
#
loop_
_entity.id
_entity.type
_entity.pdbx_description
1 polymer ?
#
loop_
_entity_poly.entity_id
_entity_poly.type
_entity_poly.pdbx_seq_one_letter_code
_entity_poly.pdbx_strand_id
1 'polypeptide(L)'
;ISMRLHGLILAAAAGTPFAALSYDPKVAAFAKETGAYYQELPGDPIKLSKAAMYGRYPDWDKVALLKERARRSFDLALGEGEPVRRSRERG
;
A
#
# COMPACT_ATOMS: atom_id res chain seq x y z
N ILE A 1 0.28 -9.91 9.08
CA ILE A 1 1.23 -8.83 9.49
C ILE A 1 2.52 -9.06 8.72
N SER A 2 3.16 -8.02 8.20
CA SER A 2 4.45 -8.17 7.51
C SER A 2 5.36 -6.97 7.76
N MET A 3 6.67 -7.23 7.86
CA MET A 3 7.71 -6.21 7.77
C MET A 3 8.26 -6.06 6.35
N ARG A 4 7.98 -7.01 5.45
CA ARG A 4 8.43 -6.98 4.06
C ARG A 4 7.34 -6.38 3.20
N LEU A 5 7.71 -5.40 2.35
CA LEU A 5 6.79 -4.75 1.41
C LEU A 5 6.03 -5.77 0.55
N HIS A 6 6.74 -6.75 -0.02
CA HIS A 6 6.13 -7.78 -0.87
C HIS A 6 5.04 -8.58 -0.15
N GLY A 7 5.20 -8.87 1.15
CA GLY A 7 4.17 -9.55 1.92
C GLY A 7 2.89 -8.72 2.07
N LEU A 8 3.02 -7.40 2.15
CA LEU A 8 1.88 -6.47 2.21
C LEU A 8 1.20 -6.34 0.84
N ILE A 9 1.98 -6.24 -0.23
CA ILE A 9 1.46 -6.21 -1.62
C ILE A 9 0.65 -7.47 -1.92
N LEU A 10 1.19 -8.65 -1.59
CA LEU A 10 0.50 -9.92 -1.81
C LEU A 10 -0.80 -10.01 -0.99
N ALA A 11 -0.78 -9.60 0.28
CA ALA A 11 -1.98 -9.56 1.10
C ALA A 11 -3.05 -8.62 0.50
N ALA A 12 -2.65 -7.41 0.07
CA ALA A 12 -3.54 -6.46 -0.61
C ALA A 12 -4.09 -7.00 -1.94
N ALA A 13 -3.26 -7.71 -2.71
CA ALA A 13 -3.67 -8.37 -3.95
C ALA A 13 -4.73 -9.44 -3.69
N ALA A 14 -4.52 -10.27 -2.67
CA ALA A 14 -5.40 -11.37 -2.26
C ALA A 14 -6.67 -10.93 -1.52
N GLY A 15 -6.83 -9.63 -1.18
CA GLY A 15 -7.95 -9.16 -0.37
C GLY A 15 -7.88 -9.61 1.10
N THR A 16 -6.69 -9.97 1.56
CA THR A 16 -6.46 -10.43 2.93
C THR A 16 -6.16 -9.24 3.84
N PRO A 17 -6.84 -9.10 4.99
CA PRO A 17 -6.46 -8.14 6.03
C PRO A 17 -4.96 -8.14 6.37
N PHE A 18 -4.37 -6.95 6.49
CA PHE A 18 -2.95 -6.83 6.85
C PHE A 18 -2.66 -5.59 7.70
N ALA A 19 -1.56 -5.66 8.43
CA ALA A 19 -0.93 -4.56 9.16
C ALA A 19 0.58 -4.63 8.94
N ALA A 20 1.25 -3.49 9.02
CA ALA A 20 2.68 -3.37 8.72
C ALA A 20 3.50 -3.06 9.98
N LEU A 21 4.65 -3.71 10.10
CA LEU A 21 5.70 -3.30 11.04
C LEU A 21 6.84 -2.72 10.22
N SER A 22 6.97 -1.41 10.26
CA SER A 22 7.91 -0.64 9.45
C SER A 22 9.29 -0.60 10.12
N TYR A 23 10.30 -0.91 9.33
CA TYR A 23 11.70 -0.59 9.60
C TYR A 23 12.37 0.06 8.38
N ASP A 24 11.62 0.16 7.27
CA ASP A 24 12.04 0.66 5.97
C ASP A 24 10.97 1.64 5.47
N PRO A 25 11.37 2.80 4.90
CA PRO A 25 10.44 3.84 4.50
C PRO A 25 9.41 3.40 3.46
N LYS A 26 9.69 2.37 2.64
CA LYS A 26 8.73 1.88 1.65
C LYS A 26 7.57 1.13 2.30
N VAL A 27 7.81 0.48 3.44
CA VAL A 27 6.77 -0.22 4.21
C VAL A 27 5.80 0.80 4.80
N ALA A 28 6.32 1.84 5.45
CA ALA A 28 5.50 2.94 5.95
C ALA A 28 4.75 3.66 4.82
N ALA A 29 5.41 3.93 3.68
CA ALA A 29 4.77 4.55 2.52
C ALA A 29 3.60 3.71 1.98
N PHE A 30 3.80 2.40 1.80
CA PHE A 30 2.74 1.51 1.34
C PHE A 30 1.57 1.45 2.33
N ALA A 31 1.84 1.38 3.63
CA ALA A 31 0.80 1.40 4.64
C ALA A 31 -0.02 2.69 4.62
N LYS A 32 0.64 3.85 4.44
CA LYS A 32 -0.04 5.14 4.26
C LYS A 32 -0.89 5.17 2.99
N GLU A 33 -0.36 4.71 1.86
CA GLU A 33 -1.09 4.67 0.59
C GLU A 33 -2.33 3.77 0.65
N THR A 34 -2.25 2.64 1.36
CA THR A 34 -3.35 1.68 1.50
C THR A 34 -4.26 1.96 2.70
N GLY A 35 -3.95 2.96 3.52
CA GLY A 35 -4.65 3.21 4.78
C GLY A 35 -4.48 2.11 5.84
N ALA A 36 -3.58 1.16 5.64
CA ALA A 36 -3.34 0.08 6.57
C ALA A 36 -2.68 0.58 7.86
N TYR A 37 -3.03 -0.05 8.99
CA TYR A 37 -2.35 0.24 10.25
C TYR A 37 -0.88 -0.17 10.17
N TYR A 38 0.00 0.70 10.66
CA TYR A 38 1.41 0.39 10.80
C TYR A 38 2.01 0.96 12.09
N GLN A 39 3.10 0.34 12.54
CA GLN A 39 3.96 0.85 13.60
C GLN A 39 5.42 0.77 13.13
N GLU A 40 6.27 1.68 13.58
CA GLU A 40 7.72 1.54 13.43
C GLU A 40 8.27 0.57 14.49
N LEU A 41 9.50 0.06 14.29
CA LEU A 41 10.19 -0.75 15.30
C LEU A 41 10.35 0.02 16.63
N PRO A 42 10.21 -0.67 17.78
CA PRO A 42 10.04 -2.12 17.93
C PRO A 42 8.60 -2.63 17.70
N GLY A 43 7.62 -1.74 17.58
CA GLY A 43 6.19 -2.09 17.44
C GLY A 43 5.57 -2.71 18.69
N ASP A 44 4.26 -2.93 18.66
CA ASP A 44 3.51 -3.62 19.72
C ASP A 44 2.79 -4.84 19.09
N PRO A 45 3.19 -6.08 19.43
CA PRO A 45 2.62 -7.29 18.83
C PRO A 45 1.11 -7.41 19.03
N ILE A 46 0.58 -6.92 20.14
CA ILE A 46 -0.86 -6.99 20.46
C ILE A 46 -1.63 -5.99 19.61
N LYS A 47 -1.10 -4.78 19.41
CA LYS A 47 -1.74 -3.79 18.54
C LYS A 47 -1.70 -4.20 17.08
N LEU A 48 -0.58 -4.73 16.60
CA LEU A 48 -0.44 -5.24 15.22
C LEU A 48 -1.37 -6.42 14.92
N SER A 49 -1.46 -7.38 15.84
CA SER A 49 -2.36 -8.53 15.71
C SER A 49 -3.82 -8.11 15.75
N LYS A 50 -4.21 -7.24 16.68
CA LYS A 50 -5.57 -6.67 16.70
C LYS A 50 -5.89 -5.92 15.41
N ALA A 51 -4.96 -5.12 14.88
CA ALA A 51 -5.19 -4.40 13.64
C ALA A 51 -5.41 -5.35 12.44
N ALA A 52 -4.56 -6.37 12.31
CA ALA A 52 -4.65 -7.34 11.22
C ALA A 52 -5.87 -8.27 11.31
N MET A 53 -6.36 -8.56 12.52
CA MET A 53 -7.47 -9.51 12.72
C MET A 53 -8.83 -8.84 12.89
N TYR A 54 -8.91 -7.72 13.62
CA TYR A 54 -10.18 -7.24 14.20
C TYR A 54 -10.43 -5.72 14.11
N GLY A 55 -9.39 -4.90 13.90
CA GLY A 55 -9.46 -3.50 14.36
C GLY A 55 -9.26 -2.40 13.33
N ARG A 56 -8.46 -2.62 12.28
CA ARG A 56 -8.19 -1.61 11.23
C ARG A 56 -7.75 -2.30 9.96
N TYR A 57 -8.73 -2.76 9.19
CA TYR A 57 -8.46 -3.23 7.84
C TYR A 57 -7.84 -2.11 7.00
N PRO A 58 -7.06 -2.47 5.96
CA PRO A 58 -6.70 -1.52 4.93
C PRO A 58 -7.96 -0.86 4.37
N ASP A 59 -7.82 0.37 3.91
CA ASP A 59 -8.87 1.03 3.16
C ASP A 59 -8.94 0.40 1.77
N TRP A 60 -9.99 -0.40 1.53
CA TRP A 60 -10.11 -1.17 0.31
C TRP A 60 -10.31 -0.30 -0.94
N ASP A 61 -10.90 0.90 -0.80
CA ASP A 61 -11.01 1.86 -1.90
C ASP A 61 -9.62 2.39 -2.27
N LYS A 62 -8.79 2.70 -1.26
CA LYS A 62 -7.40 3.09 -1.49
C LYS A 62 -6.57 1.95 -2.10
N VAL A 63 -6.78 0.71 -1.67
CA VAL A 63 -6.13 -0.46 -2.27
C VAL A 63 -6.54 -0.63 -3.74
N ALA A 64 -7.82 -0.45 -4.07
CA ALA A 64 -8.32 -0.51 -5.44
C ALA A 64 -7.70 0.60 -6.30
N LEU A 65 -7.67 1.84 -5.79
CA LEU A 65 -7.03 2.98 -6.47
C LEU A 65 -5.54 2.75 -6.71
N LEU A 66 -4.84 2.17 -5.73
CA LEU A 66 -3.43 1.81 -5.86
C LEU A 66 -3.21 0.76 -6.95
N LYS A 67 -4.05 -0.28 -7.02
CA LYS A 67 -4.01 -1.30 -8.08
C LYS A 67 -4.23 -0.69 -9.46
N GLU A 68 -5.20 0.22 -9.58
CA GLU A 68 -5.49 0.90 -10.84
C GLU A 68 -4.34 1.83 -11.28
N ARG A 69 -3.75 2.56 -10.33
CA ARG A 69 -2.54 3.38 -10.60
C ARG A 69 -1.37 2.51 -11.04
N ALA A 70 -1.17 1.35 -10.40
CA ALA A 70 -0.11 0.42 -10.75
C ALA A 70 -0.30 -0.16 -12.16
N ARG A 71 -1.53 -0.57 -12.52
CA ARG A 71 -1.86 -1.06 -13.86
C ARG A 71 -1.55 -0.02 -14.93
N ARG A 72 -2.07 1.20 -14.78
CA ARG A 72 -1.79 2.30 -15.74
C ARG A 72 -0.31 2.59 -15.89
N SER A 73 0.44 2.56 -14.79
CA SER A 73 1.89 2.79 -14.83
C SER A 73 2.62 1.67 -15.58
N PHE A 74 2.13 0.43 -15.46
CA PHE A 74 2.67 -0.72 -16.14
C PHE A 74 2.35 -0.69 -17.64
N ASP A 75 1.10 -0.39 -18.01
CA ASP A 75 0.68 -0.25 -19.42
C ASP A 75 1.51 0.83 -20.14
N LEU A 76 1.77 1.96 -19.45
CA LEU A 76 2.67 3.01 -19.95
C LEU A 76 4.11 2.50 -20.18
N ALA A 77 4.63 1.67 -19.27
CA ALA A 77 5.97 1.12 -19.39
C ALA A 77 6.08 0.11 -20.55
N LEU A 78 4.98 -0.56 -20.91
CA LEU A 78 4.89 -1.44 -22.07
C LEU A 78 4.65 -0.69 -23.39
N GLY A 79 4.38 0.62 -23.35
CA GLY A 79 4.04 1.42 -24.53
C GLY A 79 2.59 1.26 -25.01
N GLU A 80 1.74 0.67 -24.18
CA GLU A 80 0.32 0.38 -24.48
C GLU A 80 -0.62 1.45 -23.89
N GLY A 81 -0.09 2.36 -23.06
CA GLY A 81 -0.86 3.45 -22.44
C GLY A 81 -0.68 4.82 -23.11
N GLU A 82 -1.75 5.59 -23.17
CA GLU A 82 -1.69 7.01 -23.55
C GLU A 82 -0.99 7.85 -22.47
N PRO A 83 0.08 8.60 -22.79
CA PRO A 83 0.82 9.37 -21.80
C PRO A 83 -0.05 10.49 -21.20
N VAL A 84 -0.17 10.50 -19.87
CA VAL A 84 -0.79 11.62 -19.14
C VAL A 84 0.06 12.86 -19.36
N ARG A 85 -0.41 13.80 -20.20
CA ARG A 85 0.15 15.15 -20.32
C ARG A 85 0.10 15.83 -18.95
N ARG A 86 1.22 15.88 -18.23
CA ARG A 86 1.35 16.81 -17.09
C ARG A 86 1.36 18.23 -17.65
N SER A 87 0.31 19.01 -17.40
CA SER A 87 0.42 20.46 -17.54
C SER A 87 1.45 20.93 -16.51
N ARG A 88 2.62 21.34 -17.00
CA ARG A 88 3.49 22.23 -16.23
C ARG A 88 2.84 23.61 -16.26
N GLU A 89 1.93 23.87 -15.34
CA GLU A 89 1.60 25.25 -15.00
C GLU A 89 2.83 25.84 -14.32
N ARG A 90 3.56 26.67 -15.07
CA ARG A 90 4.52 27.63 -14.49
C ARG A 90 3.68 28.82 -14.02
N GLY A 91 3.66 29.03 -12.71
CA GLY A 91 3.19 30.24 -12.05
C GLY A 91 4.18 30.59 -10.97
#